data_AF-A0A2M6GJL3-F1
#
_entry.id   AF-A0A2M6GJL3-F1
#
_cell.length_a   1.000
_cell.length_b   1.000
_cell.length_c   1.000
_cell.angle_alpha   90.00
_cell.angle_beta   90.00
_cell.angle_gamma   90.00
#
_symmetry.space_group_name_H-M   'P 1'
#
loop_
_entity.id
_entity.type
_entity.pdbx_description
1 polymer ?
#
loop_
_entity_poly.entity_id
_entity_poly.type
_entity_poly.pdbx_seq_one_letter_code
_entity_poly.pdbx_strand_id
1 'polypeptide(L)'
;MSIWQIDKKEMTVKAIRRAAGIGLLIMLAGAGVAVAQQSNSTTHAEAPSHSHKAHHGGQVKVAGDYHIELVAEANKYVVYLLDVRERAMDLAGVSGLAIFRDGDQTTGSQRLSANGNSYFEIPVKGQPHTAVIITFKVDGKSIIAKFDKDARYSFNFFCPQKCTGSDSNIAGNCPTCGTALADRRLIAQK
;
A
#
# COMPACT_ATOMS: atom_id res chain seq x y z
N MET A 1 30.02 -26.48 -26.32
CA MET A 1 28.79 -26.64 -25.53
C MET A 1 29.18 -26.95 -24.09
N SER A 2 28.94 -26.03 -23.16
CA SER A 2 29.24 -26.21 -21.74
C SER A 2 27.97 -26.59 -20.99
N ILE A 3 28.01 -27.75 -20.35
CA ILE A 3 26.96 -28.38 -19.56
C ILE A 3 26.87 -27.68 -18.19
N TRP A 4 25.68 -27.19 -17.83
CA TRP A 4 25.34 -26.80 -16.46
C TRP A 4 24.22 -27.73 -15.98
N GLN A 5 24.55 -28.66 -15.07
CA GLN A 5 23.58 -29.35 -14.23
C GLN A 5 23.53 -28.63 -12.87
N ILE A 6 22.36 -28.15 -12.49
CA ILE A 6 22.06 -27.65 -11.14
C ILE A 6 21.21 -28.72 -10.47
N ASP A 7 21.76 -29.32 -9.42
CA ASP A 7 21.13 -30.33 -8.58
C ASP A 7 20.07 -29.67 -7.67
N LYS A 8 18.80 -30.08 -7.81
CA LYS A 8 17.71 -29.73 -6.90
C LYS A 8 17.64 -30.79 -5.80
N LYS A 9 17.90 -30.40 -4.55
CA LYS A 9 17.50 -31.20 -3.39
C LYS A 9 16.43 -30.48 -2.59
N GLU A 10 15.20 -30.94 -2.84
CA GLU A 10 14.00 -30.79 -2.04
C GLU A 10 14.29 -31.22 -0.59
N MET A 11 14.02 -30.35 0.39
CA MET A 11 13.99 -30.72 1.81
C MET A 11 12.55 -30.68 2.30
N THR A 12 11.91 -31.84 2.26
CA THR A 12 10.67 -32.12 3.00
C THR A 12 11.06 -32.84 4.28
N VAL A 13 10.78 -32.28 5.46
CA VAL A 13 10.85 -33.02 6.73
C VAL A 13 9.49 -32.98 7.40
N LYS A 14 8.81 -34.12 7.31
CA LYS A 14 7.49 -34.39 7.85
C LYS A 14 7.65 -34.96 9.26
N ALA A 15 7.03 -34.28 10.22
CA ALA A 15 6.46 -34.74 11.49
C ALA A 15 7.06 -35.97 12.20
N ILE A 16 7.53 -35.76 13.42
CA ILE A 16 7.69 -36.83 14.42
C ILE A 16 6.74 -36.55 15.58
N ARG A 17 5.88 -37.53 15.88
CA ARG A 17 4.96 -37.55 17.02
C ARG A 17 5.19 -38.83 17.82
N ARG A 18 5.27 -38.63 19.15
CA ARG A 18 4.97 -39.55 20.27
C ARG A 18 6.02 -40.62 20.64
N ALA A 19 6.52 -40.47 21.87
CA ALA A 19 6.48 -41.55 22.85
C ALA A 19 6.35 -40.94 24.26
N ALA A 20 5.34 -41.39 24.98
CA ALA A 20 5.11 -41.11 26.39
C ALA A 20 6.07 -41.95 27.24
N GLY A 21 6.67 -41.34 28.26
CA GLY A 21 7.48 -42.01 29.27
C GLY A 21 7.18 -41.40 30.63
N ILE A 22 6.61 -42.20 31.52
CA ILE A 22 6.27 -41.88 32.90
C ILE A 22 7.56 -41.87 33.73
N GLY A 23 7.81 -40.79 34.47
CA GLY A 23 8.90 -40.67 35.44
C GLY A 23 8.50 -39.68 36.52
N LEU A 24 8.25 -40.21 37.72
CA LEU A 24 7.70 -39.57 38.91
C LEU A 24 8.81 -38.90 39.75
N LEU A 25 8.44 -37.79 40.43
CA LEU A 25 9.03 -37.17 41.64
C LEU A 25 10.37 -36.43 41.52
N ILE A 26 10.36 -35.12 41.80
CA ILE A 26 10.77 -34.51 43.09
C ILE A 26 10.45 -33.00 43.03
N MET A 27 9.62 -32.53 43.97
CA MET A 27 9.46 -31.11 44.30
C MET A 27 10.64 -30.68 45.18
N LEU A 28 11.34 -29.60 44.80
CA LEU A 28 12.13 -28.76 45.70
C LEU A 28 12.13 -27.32 45.16
N ALA A 29 11.66 -26.41 46.01
CA ALA A 29 11.54 -24.98 45.75
C ALA A 29 12.91 -24.28 45.81
N GLY A 30 13.12 -23.29 44.93
CA GLY A 30 14.27 -22.39 44.98
C GLY A 30 14.24 -21.39 43.83
N ALA A 31 14.16 -20.10 44.16
CA ALA A 31 13.92 -18.97 43.28
C ALA A 31 15.10 -18.63 42.33
N GLY A 32 14.81 -18.05 41.15
CA GLY A 32 15.82 -17.28 40.40
C GLY A 32 15.60 -17.14 38.90
N VAL A 33 15.01 -16.01 38.50
CA VAL A 33 15.05 -15.31 37.18
C VAL A 33 14.71 -16.09 35.90
N ALA A 34 13.44 -16.01 35.50
CA ALA A 34 13.04 -16.12 34.10
C ALA A 34 13.51 -14.85 33.35
N VAL A 35 14.46 -14.99 32.42
CA VAL A 35 14.76 -13.94 31.44
C VAL A 35 13.66 -13.99 30.38
N ALA A 36 12.61 -13.19 30.57
CA ALA A 36 11.62 -12.97 29.53
C ALA A 36 12.30 -12.24 28.37
N GLN A 37 12.45 -12.93 27.22
CA GLN A 37 12.86 -12.30 25.97
C GLN A 37 11.78 -11.29 25.57
N GLN A 38 12.06 -10.02 25.83
CA GLN A 38 11.24 -8.89 25.41
C GLN A 38 11.42 -8.70 23.91
N SER A 39 10.58 -9.38 23.13
CA SER A 39 10.37 -9.08 21.72
C SER A 39 9.80 -7.67 21.63
N ASN A 40 10.64 -6.68 21.32
CA ASN A 40 10.19 -5.36 20.87
C ASN A 40 9.56 -5.54 19.48
N SER A 41 8.35 -6.05 19.44
CA SER A 41 7.44 -5.87 18.31
C SER A 41 7.04 -4.40 18.34
N THR A 42 7.75 -3.58 17.57
CA THR A 42 7.30 -2.22 17.26
C THR A 42 6.06 -2.34 16.39
N THR A 43 4.91 -2.53 17.03
CA THR A 43 3.61 -2.44 16.38
C THR A 43 3.47 -0.99 15.93
N HIS A 44 3.60 -0.72 14.63
CA HIS A 44 3.14 0.54 14.06
C HIS A 44 1.63 0.57 14.28
N ALA A 45 1.21 1.18 15.39
CA ALA A 45 -0.19 1.41 15.68
C ALA A 45 -0.77 2.25 14.54
N GLU A 46 -1.78 1.72 13.83
CA GLU A 46 -2.63 2.55 13.00
C GLU A 46 -3.28 3.59 13.90
N ALA A 47 -2.91 4.85 13.71
CA ALA A 47 -3.57 5.97 14.36
C ALA A 47 -5.07 5.96 13.98
N PRO A 48 -5.98 6.38 14.88
CA PRO A 48 -7.40 6.42 14.59
C PRO A 48 -7.70 7.17 13.28
N SER A 49 -8.34 6.50 12.33
CA SER A 49 -8.75 7.10 11.06
C SER A 49 -9.81 8.17 11.31
N HIS A 50 -9.43 9.43 11.33
CA HIS A 50 -10.36 10.54 11.18
C HIS A 50 -10.40 10.87 9.69
N SER A 51 -11.53 10.57 9.05
CA SER A 51 -11.70 10.73 7.60
C SER A 51 -12.03 12.18 7.28
N HIS A 52 -11.06 12.95 6.82
CA HIS A 52 -11.30 14.22 6.13
C HIS A 52 -11.54 13.98 4.65
N LYS A 53 -12.21 14.92 3.97
CA LYS A 53 -12.41 14.87 2.52
C LYS A 53 -11.07 15.15 1.85
N ALA A 54 -10.55 14.17 1.13
CA ALA A 54 -9.29 14.30 0.40
C ALA A 54 -9.31 15.52 -0.55
N HIS A 55 -8.26 16.35 -0.49
CA HIS A 55 -8.18 17.58 -1.26
C HIS A 55 -8.08 17.33 -2.77
N HIS A 56 -7.45 16.22 -3.17
CA HIS A 56 -7.21 15.87 -4.58
C HIS A 56 -8.08 14.68 -5.03
N GLY A 57 -9.07 14.28 -4.21
CA GLY A 57 -9.99 13.18 -4.53
C GLY A 57 -9.40 11.78 -4.35
N GLY A 58 -8.25 11.66 -3.67
CA GLY A 58 -7.61 10.38 -3.38
C GLY A 58 -7.99 9.78 -2.04
N GLN A 59 -7.31 8.71 -1.66
CA GLN A 59 -7.34 8.16 -0.31
C GLN A 59 -6.27 8.85 0.54
N VAL A 60 -6.64 9.35 1.73
CA VAL A 60 -5.68 9.94 2.68
C VAL A 60 -5.44 8.98 3.84
N LYS A 61 -4.17 8.82 4.23
CA LYS A 61 -3.75 8.01 5.38
C LYS A 61 -2.75 8.81 6.24
N VAL A 62 -2.92 8.75 7.56
CA VAL A 62 -1.97 9.29 8.54
C VAL A 62 -0.72 8.42 8.55
N ALA A 63 0.47 9.04 8.57
CA ALA A 63 1.76 8.37 8.62
C ALA A 63 2.75 9.17 9.49
N GLY A 64 2.71 8.95 10.81
CA GLY A 64 3.45 9.78 11.77
C GLY A 64 2.86 11.19 11.86
N ASP A 65 3.71 12.22 11.78
CA ASP A 65 3.30 13.64 11.79
C ASP A 65 2.88 14.15 10.40
N TYR A 66 2.60 13.24 9.47
CA TYR A 66 2.29 13.54 8.07
C TYR A 66 1.03 12.82 7.63
N HIS A 67 0.47 13.27 6.51
CA HIS A 67 -0.51 12.51 5.76
C HIS A 67 0.03 12.18 4.37
N ILE A 68 -0.39 11.04 3.85
CA ILE A 68 -0.11 10.63 2.47
C ILE A 68 -1.45 10.52 1.76
N GLU A 69 -1.60 11.23 0.64
CA GLU A 69 -2.74 11.06 -0.26
C GLU A 69 -2.33 10.29 -1.51
N LEU A 70 -3.06 9.22 -1.82
CA LEU A 70 -2.93 8.47 -3.07
C LEU A 70 -4.15 8.72 -3.96
N VAL A 71 -3.91 9.37 -5.09
CA VAL A 71 -4.89 9.52 -6.18
C VAL A 71 -4.56 8.46 -7.22
N ALA A 72 -5.47 7.51 -7.44
CA ALA A 72 -5.40 6.71 -8.65
C ALA A 72 -5.76 7.64 -9.83
N GLU A 73 -5.17 7.37 -11.01
CA GLU A 73 -5.54 7.88 -12.35
C GLU A 73 -5.53 6.70 -13.35
N ALA A 74 -6.07 6.89 -14.56
CA ALA A 74 -6.24 5.81 -15.53
C ALA A 74 -4.91 5.10 -15.92
N ASN A 75 -3.78 5.81 -15.87
CA ASN A 75 -2.46 5.32 -16.27
C ASN A 75 -1.34 5.71 -15.30
N LYS A 76 -1.68 6.22 -14.12
CA LYS A 76 -0.70 6.61 -13.10
C LYS A 76 -1.33 6.59 -11.70
N TYR A 77 -0.48 6.60 -10.68
CA TYR A 77 -0.83 7.14 -9.37
C TYR A 77 -0.19 8.50 -9.20
N VAL A 78 -0.91 9.41 -8.55
CA VAL A 78 -0.36 10.67 -8.05
C VAL A 78 -0.34 10.59 -6.52
N VAL A 79 0.83 10.83 -5.93
CA VAL A 79 1.04 10.72 -4.49
C VAL A 79 1.44 12.08 -3.93
N TYR A 80 0.71 12.54 -2.94
CA TYR A 80 1.02 13.76 -2.20
C TYR A 80 1.53 13.42 -0.81
N LEU A 81 2.60 14.09 -0.39
CA LEU A 81 2.99 14.18 1.01
C LEU A 81 2.41 15.47 1.58
N LEU A 82 1.63 15.36 2.65
CA LEU A 82 0.90 16.47 3.25
C LEU A 82 1.34 16.69 4.70
N ASP A 83 1.24 17.93 5.16
CA ASP A 83 1.43 18.30 6.56
C ASP A 83 0.24 17.87 7.45
N VAL A 84 0.32 18.13 8.76
CA VAL A 84 -0.77 17.87 9.71
C VAL A 84 -2.06 18.66 9.44
N ARG A 85 -2.02 19.63 8.52
CA ARG A 85 -3.16 20.45 8.08
C ARG A 85 -3.61 20.07 6.66
N GLU A 86 -3.16 18.93 6.15
CA GLU A 86 -3.48 18.39 4.82
C GLU A 86 -3.05 19.28 3.65
N ARG A 87 -2.01 20.09 3.85
CA ARG A 87 -1.42 20.91 2.78
C ARG A 87 -0.23 20.18 2.16
N ALA A 88 -0.15 20.20 0.83
CA ALA A 88 0.97 19.63 0.10
C ALA A 88 2.29 20.28 0.52
N MET A 89 3.30 19.45 0.74
CA MET A 89 4.63 19.89 1.14
C MET A 89 5.56 20.09 -0.06
N ASP A 90 6.62 20.87 0.15
CA ASP A 90 7.80 20.83 -0.71
C ASP A 90 8.47 19.44 -0.56
N LEU A 91 8.89 18.86 -1.68
CA LEU A 91 9.48 17.53 -1.74
C LEU A 91 11.02 17.55 -1.80
N ALA A 92 11.67 18.71 -1.70
CA ALA A 92 13.12 18.83 -1.68
C ALA A 92 13.74 17.92 -0.59
N GLY A 93 14.64 17.02 -1.02
CA GLY A 93 15.27 16.05 -0.12
C GLY A 93 14.39 14.85 0.27
N VAL A 94 13.11 14.83 -0.12
CA VAL A 94 12.23 13.69 0.08
C VAL A 94 12.50 12.63 -0.99
N SER A 95 12.63 11.39 -0.55
CA SER A 95 12.69 10.21 -1.42
C SER A 95 11.67 9.18 -0.96
N GLY A 96 11.35 8.22 -1.82
CA GLY A 96 10.41 7.18 -1.45
C GLY A 96 10.49 5.92 -2.30
N LEU A 97 9.60 4.99 -1.95
CA LEU A 97 9.38 3.74 -2.66
C LEU A 97 7.88 3.45 -2.66
N ALA A 98 7.33 3.22 -3.85
CA ALA A 98 6.02 2.62 -4.01
C ALA A 98 6.18 1.12 -4.24
N ILE A 99 5.38 0.30 -3.55
CA ILE A 99 5.29 -1.15 -3.76
C ILE A 99 3.86 -1.46 -4.21
N PHE A 100 3.73 -2.21 -5.30
CA PHE A 100 2.44 -2.59 -5.88
C PHE A 100 2.07 -4.02 -5.49
N ARG A 101 0.81 -4.22 -5.13
CA ARG A 101 0.30 -5.50 -4.62
C ARG A 101 -0.96 -5.93 -5.37
N ASP A 102 -0.99 -7.19 -5.79
CA ASP A 102 -2.18 -7.86 -6.31
C ASP A 102 -2.47 -9.11 -5.46
N GLY A 103 -3.45 -8.98 -4.56
CA GLY A 103 -3.64 -9.86 -3.43
C GLY A 103 -2.39 -9.89 -2.53
N ASP A 104 -1.94 -11.10 -2.23
CA ASP A 104 -0.76 -11.33 -1.39
C ASP A 104 0.58 -11.28 -2.16
N GLN A 105 0.55 -10.92 -3.45
CA GLN A 105 1.74 -10.87 -4.29
C GLN A 105 2.22 -9.44 -4.51
N THR A 106 3.53 -9.22 -4.39
CA THR A 106 4.18 -7.99 -4.87
C THR A 106 4.39 -8.10 -6.37
N THR A 107 3.79 -7.19 -7.14
CA THR A 107 3.85 -7.19 -8.60
C THR A 107 4.83 -6.18 -9.16
N GLY A 108 5.32 -5.25 -8.34
CA GLY A 108 6.38 -4.32 -8.72
C GLY A 108 6.74 -3.33 -7.63
N SER A 109 7.72 -2.49 -7.93
CA SER A 109 8.07 -1.34 -7.10
C SER A 109 8.66 -0.21 -7.94
N GLN A 110 8.53 1.02 -7.47
CA GLN A 110 9.10 2.21 -8.11
C GLN A 110 9.69 3.15 -7.08
N ARG A 111 10.95 3.56 -7.27
CA ARG A 111 11.56 4.63 -6.47
C ARG A 111 10.92 5.97 -6.82
N LEU A 112 10.67 6.76 -5.78
CA LEU A 112 10.08 8.08 -5.88
C LEU A 112 11.17 9.11 -5.55
N SER A 113 11.40 10.02 -6.47
CA SER A 113 12.33 11.14 -6.30
C SER A 113 11.60 12.41 -6.66
N ALA A 114 11.83 13.47 -5.87
CA ALA A 114 11.26 14.77 -6.14
C ALA A 114 11.69 15.26 -7.52
N ASN A 115 10.73 15.79 -8.28
CA ASN A 115 10.90 16.26 -9.66
C ASN A 115 10.60 17.76 -9.80
N GLY A 116 10.61 18.50 -8.68
CA GLY A 116 10.24 19.92 -8.62
C GLY A 116 8.75 20.18 -8.42
N ASN A 117 7.90 19.15 -8.49
CA ASN A 117 6.48 19.26 -8.13
C ASN A 117 6.27 19.03 -6.63
N SER A 118 5.08 19.36 -6.14
CA SER A 118 4.60 19.04 -4.78
C SER A 118 3.98 17.64 -4.66
N TYR A 119 4.19 16.79 -5.66
CA TYR A 119 3.66 15.43 -5.74
C TYR A 119 4.59 14.51 -6.55
N PHE A 120 4.42 13.21 -6.36
CA PHE A 120 5.08 12.17 -7.14
C PHE A 120 4.12 11.55 -8.15
N GLU A 121 4.60 11.33 -9.38
CA GLU A 121 3.86 10.57 -10.39
C GLU A 121 4.46 9.19 -10.57
N ILE A 122 3.59 8.19 -10.62
CA ILE A 122 3.94 6.79 -10.73
C ILE A 122 3.20 6.23 -11.93
N PRO A 123 3.81 6.16 -13.12
CA PRO A 123 3.16 5.60 -14.29
C PRO A 123 2.85 4.11 -14.05
N VAL A 124 1.62 3.70 -14.33
CA VAL A 124 1.19 2.31 -14.25
C VAL A 124 0.45 1.89 -15.51
N LYS A 125 0.52 0.61 -15.84
CA LYS A 125 -0.18 0.04 -16.99
C LYS A 125 -1.29 -0.88 -16.51
N GLY A 126 -2.46 -0.76 -17.12
CA GLY A 126 -3.57 -1.65 -16.84
C GLY A 126 -4.43 -1.20 -15.67
N GLN A 127 -5.02 -2.16 -14.96
CA GLN A 127 -5.99 -1.91 -13.89
C GLN A 127 -5.30 -1.46 -12.59
N PRO A 128 -5.99 -0.72 -11.71
CA PRO A 128 -5.47 -0.40 -10.38
C PRO A 128 -5.13 -1.65 -9.58
N HIS A 129 -3.98 -1.62 -8.91
CA HIS A 129 -3.50 -2.69 -8.04
C HIS A 129 -4.43 -2.85 -6.84
N THR A 130 -4.49 -4.06 -6.28
CA THR A 130 -5.30 -4.32 -5.07
C THR A 130 -4.81 -3.56 -3.84
N ALA A 131 -3.52 -3.25 -3.77
CA ALA A 131 -2.98 -2.29 -2.82
C ALA A 131 -1.70 -1.61 -3.34
N VAL A 132 -1.44 -0.41 -2.82
CA VAL A 132 -0.19 0.33 -3.02
C VAL A 132 0.35 0.70 -1.64
N ILE A 133 1.61 0.36 -1.38
CA ILE A 133 2.31 0.73 -0.15
C ILE A 133 3.30 1.83 -0.51
N ILE A 134 3.17 2.98 0.13
CA ILE A 134 4.06 4.12 -0.04
C ILE A 134 4.94 4.23 1.19
N THR A 135 6.25 4.25 0.96
CA THR A 135 7.25 4.62 1.97
C THR A 135 7.91 5.91 1.54
N PHE A 136 7.90 6.92 2.40
CA PHE A 136 8.72 8.13 2.23
C PHE A 136 9.83 8.18 3.26
N LYS A 137 10.94 8.78 2.89
CA LYS A 137 12.02 9.20 3.78
C LYS A 137 12.01 10.72 3.84
N VAL A 138 11.61 11.26 4.99
CA VAL A 138 11.53 12.70 5.28
C VAL A 138 12.47 12.98 6.44
N ASP A 139 13.41 13.91 6.26
CA ASP A 139 14.45 14.24 7.25
C ASP A 139 15.18 13.01 7.83
N GLY A 140 15.45 12.03 6.97
CA GLY A 140 16.11 10.79 7.37
C GLY A 140 15.21 9.73 8.00
N LYS A 141 13.95 10.07 8.35
CA LYS A 141 12.97 9.16 8.97
C LYS A 141 12.04 8.55 7.93
N SER A 142 11.73 7.26 8.10
CA SER A 142 10.78 6.58 7.23
C SER A 142 9.36 6.70 7.78
N ILE A 143 8.42 7.07 6.90
CA ILE A 143 6.98 7.01 7.13
C ILE A 143 6.35 6.10 6.08
N ILE A 144 5.30 5.37 6.46
CA ILE A 144 4.66 4.34 5.62
C ILE A 144 3.15 4.51 5.67
N ALA A 145 2.51 4.36 4.51
CA ALA A 145 1.07 4.19 4.40
C ALA A 145 0.73 3.08 3.39
N LYS A 146 -0.29 2.29 3.71
CA LYS A 146 -0.89 1.31 2.79
C LYS A 146 -2.26 1.81 2.34
N PHE A 147 -2.48 1.72 1.02
CA PHE A 147 -3.72 2.07 0.36
C PHE A 147 -4.26 0.82 -0.31
N ASP A 148 -5.37 0.29 0.20
CA ASP A 148 -6.09 -0.79 -0.48
C ASP A 148 -6.95 -0.22 -1.62
N LYS A 149 -7.30 -1.06 -2.60
CA LYS A 149 -8.23 -0.69 -3.66
C LYS A 149 -9.61 -0.48 -3.06
N ASP A 150 -9.98 0.77 -2.83
CA ASP A 150 -11.31 1.13 -2.36
C ASP A 150 -12.18 1.55 -3.56
N ALA A 151 -13.32 0.87 -3.70
CA ALA A 151 -14.30 1.11 -4.75
C ALA A 151 -14.90 2.52 -4.73
N ARG A 152 -14.69 3.31 -3.67
CA ARG A 152 -15.08 4.72 -3.60
C ARG A 152 -14.12 5.65 -4.34
N TYR A 153 -12.87 5.22 -4.54
CA TYR A 153 -11.81 6.00 -5.19
C TYR A 153 -11.37 5.39 -6.53
N SER A 154 -12.04 4.32 -6.99
CA SER A 154 -11.87 3.77 -8.33
C SER A 154 -12.51 4.66 -9.40
N PHE A 155 -12.03 4.55 -10.65
CA PHE A 155 -12.63 5.16 -11.85
C PHE A 155 -14.01 4.62 -12.16
N ASN A 156 -14.98 4.96 -11.32
CA ASN A 156 -16.34 4.52 -11.51
C ASN A 156 -17.04 5.35 -12.57
N PHE A 157 -16.54 6.52 -12.92
CA PHE A 157 -17.12 7.36 -13.95
C PHE A 157 -16.32 7.26 -15.24
N PHE A 158 -17.00 7.17 -16.38
CA PHE A 158 -16.37 7.10 -17.70
C PHE A 158 -17.18 7.89 -18.72
N CYS A 159 -16.53 8.35 -19.79
CA CYS A 159 -17.24 9.01 -20.89
C CYS A 159 -17.96 7.96 -21.76
N PRO A 160 -19.30 8.03 -21.93
CA PRO A 160 -20.03 7.12 -22.80
C PRO A 160 -19.57 7.17 -24.26
N GLN A 161 -19.02 8.30 -24.69
CA GLN A 161 -18.44 8.51 -26.02
C GLN A 161 -17.03 7.91 -26.16
N LYS A 162 -16.51 7.23 -25.13
CA LYS A 162 -15.20 6.56 -25.11
C LYS A 162 -14.01 7.50 -25.41
N CYS A 163 -14.11 8.76 -25.00
CA CYS A 163 -12.99 9.69 -25.07
C CYS A 163 -11.81 9.18 -24.22
N THR A 164 -10.61 9.16 -24.81
CA THR A 164 -9.39 8.71 -24.13
C THR A 164 -9.09 9.60 -22.91
N GLY A 165 -8.73 8.98 -21.78
CA GLY A 165 -8.40 9.70 -20.54
C GLY A 165 -9.59 10.33 -19.81
N SER A 166 -10.82 9.97 -20.17
CA SER A 166 -12.04 10.52 -19.54
C SER A 166 -12.58 9.68 -18.39
N ASP A 167 -11.84 8.68 -17.94
CA ASP A 167 -12.17 7.93 -16.72
C ASP A 167 -11.95 8.85 -15.51
N SER A 168 -12.94 8.91 -14.61
CA SER A 168 -12.90 9.71 -13.39
C SER A 168 -13.41 8.95 -12.18
N ASN A 169 -12.91 9.30 -11.01
CA ASN A 169 -13.44 8.84 -9.73
C ASN A 169 -14.51 9.81 -9.18
N ILE A 170 -14.78 10.93 -9.86
CA ILE A 170 -15.82 11.90 -9.52
C ILE A 170 -16.87 11.99 -10.64
N ALA A 171 -18.12 12.25 -10.26
CA ALA A 171 -19.16 12.58 -11.21
C ALA A 171 -18.89 13.95 -11.84
N GLY A 172 -19.35 14.15 -13.08
CA GLY A 172 -19.19 15.42 -13.78
C GLY A 172 -19.28 15.27 -15.28
N ASN A 173 -18.70 16.22 -16.00
CA ASN A 173 -18.67 16.25 -17.45
C ASN A 173 -17.29 15.82 -17.95
N CYS A 174 -17.27 15.09 -19.06
CA CYS A 174 -16.05 14.70 -19.76
C CYS A 174 -15.30 15.96 -20.19
N PRO A 175 -14.00 16.10 -19.84
CA PRO A 175 -13.21 17.27 -20.20
C PRO A 175 -12.94 17.38 -21.71
N THR A 176 -13.07 16.28 -22.45
CA THR A 176 -12.80 16.22 -23.89
C THR A 176 -14.02 16.61 -24.73
N CYS A 177 -15.23 16.15 -24.36
CA CYS A 177 -16.43 16.33 -25.19
C CYS A 177 -17.62 16.96 -24.46
N GLY A 178 -17.48 17.31 -23.19
CA GLY A 178 -18.53 17.95 -22.38
C GLY A 178 -19.70 17.05 -21.98
N THR A 179 -19.76 15.79 -22.45
CA THR A 179 -20.82 14.84 -22.11
C THR A 179 -20.75 14.42 -20.64
N ALA A 180 -21.89 14.26 -19.96
CA ALA A 180 -21.93 13.74 -18.59
C ALA A 180 -21.28 12.35 -18.51
N LEU A 181 -20.41 12.15 -17.52
CA LEU A 181 -19.78 10.86 -17.27
C LEU A 181 -20.82 9.88 -16.71
N ALA A 182 -20.81 8.64 -17.21
CA ALA A 182 -21.66 7.57 -16.71
C ALA A 182 -20.97 6.80 -15.58
N ASP A 183 -21.75 6.36 -14.58
CA ASP A 183 -21.27 5.55 -13.49
C ASP A 183 -21.30 4.06 -13.86
N ARG A 184 -20.11 3.45 -14.00
CA ARG A 184 -19.90 2.01 -14.26
C ARG A 184 -20.65 1.12 -13.28
N ARG A 185 -20.87 1.56 -12.04
CA ARG A 185 -21.59 0.80 -11.01
C ARG A 185 -23.08 0.68 -11.31
N LEU A 186 -23.66 1.66 -12.01
CA LEU A 186 -25.07 1.62 -12.41
C LEU A 186 -25.30 0.73 -13.64
N ILE A 187 -24.26 0.48 -14.42
CA ILE A 187 -24.35 -0.33 -15.66
C ILE A 187 -24.05 -1.81 -15.37
N ALA A 188 -23.14 -2.10 -14.43
CA ALA A 188 -22.77 -3.47 -14.06
C ALA A 188 -23.84 -4.22 -13.23
N GLN A 189 -24.95 -3.58 -12.87
CA GLN A 189 -26.05 -4.16 -12.08
C GLN A 189 -27.22 -4.66 -12.93
N LYS A 190 -27.08 -4.69 -14.27
CA LYS A 190 -28.04 -5.28 -15.21
C LYS A 190 -27.46 -6.55 -15.82
#